data_AF-A0A7T1FU07-F1
#
_entry.id   AF-A0A7T1FU07-F1
#
_cell.length_a   1.000
_cell.length_b   1.000
_cell.length_c   1.000
_cell.angle_alpha   90.00
_cell.angle_beta   90.00
_cell.angle_gamma   90.00
#
_symmetry.space_group_name_H-M   'P 1'
#
loop_
_entity.id
_entity.type
_entity.pdbx_description
1 polymer ?
#
loop_
_entity_poly.entity_id
_entity_poly.type
_entity_poly.pdbx_seq_one_letter_code
_entity_poly.pdbx_strand_id
1 'polypeptide(L)'
;IRMIAKIPTIAAMSYKYSIGQPFIYPDNSLDFTENFLRMMFATPCTKYEVNPVIKNALNKIFILHADHEQNASTSTVRIAGSSGANPFACISTGIASLWG
;
A
#
# COMPACT_ATOMS: atom_id res chain seq x y z
N ILE A 1 4.53 -0.54 -12.74
CA ILE A 1 3.15 -1.08 -12.57
C ILE A 1 3.06 -2.13 -11.46
N ARG A 2 3.82 -3.24 -11.51
CA ARG A 2 3.70 -4.32 -10.50
C ARG A 2 3.79 -3.87 -9.04
N MET A 3 4.72 -2.97 -8.70
CA MET A 3 4.87 -2.47 -7.32
C MET A 3 3.65 -1.68 -6.86
N ILE A 4 3.23 -0.68 -7.64
CA ILE A 4 2.03 0.14 -7.34
C ILE A 4 0.79 -0.73 -7.14
N ALA A 5 0.60 -1.76 -7.99
CA ALA A 5 -0.54 -2.66 -7.89
C ALA A 5 -0.48 -3.63 -6.69
N LYS A 6 0.72 -4.06 -6.27
CA LYS A 6 0.89 -5.11 -5.26
C LYS A 6 1.12 -4.58 -3.83
N ILE A 7 1.66 -3.38 -3.66
CA ILE A 7 1.91 -2.81 -2.32
C ILE A 7 0.63 -2.74 -1.47
N PRO A 8 -0.53 -2.28 -1.98
CA PRO A 8 -1.76 -2.25 -1.19
C PRO A 8 -2.19 -3.64 -0.71
N THR A 9 -2.04 -4.67 -1.55
CA THR A 9 -2.35 -6.06 -1.19
C THR A 9 -1.40 -6.58 -0.12
N ILE A 10 -0.08 -6.31 -0.23
CA ILE A 10 0.90 -6.72 0.78
C ILE A 10 0.61 -6.02 2.12
N ALA A 11 0.35 -4.71 2.10
CA ALA A 11 0.02 -3.95 3.29
C ALA A 11 -1.24 -4.49 3.99
N ALA A 12 -2.30 -4.80 3.22
CA ALA A 12 -3.52 -5.39 3.76
C ALA A 12 -3.32 -6.80 4.32
N MET A 13 -2.52 -7.63 3.65
CA MET A 13 -2.17 -8.96 4.17
C MET A 13 -1.37 -8.86 5.47
N SER A 14 -0.42 -7.93 5.58
CA SER A 14 0.32 -7.69 6.82
C SER A 14 -0.60 -7.28 7.98
N TYR A 15 -1.60 -6.44 7.72
CA TYR A 15 -2.61 -6.08 8.72
C TYR A 15 -3.49 -7.27 9.11
N LYS A 16 -4.03 -8.01 8.14
CA LYS A 16 -4.85 -9.21 8.41
C LYS A 16 -4.09 -10.26 9.21
N TYR A 17 -2.82 -10.48 8.87
CA TYR A 17 -1.94 -11.40 9.57
C TYR A 17 -1.74 -10.97 11.03
N SER A 18 -1.49 -9.68 11.29
CA SER A 18 -1.24 -9.20 12.66
C SER A 18 -2.43 -9.33 13.60
N ILE A 19 -3.66 -9.36 13.07
CA ILE A 19 -4.90 -9.55 13.84
C ILE A 19 -5.49 -10.96 13.73
N GLY A 20 -4.80 -11.91 13.10
CA GLY A 20 -5.24 -13.30 12.97
C GLY A 20 -6.46 -13.52 12.08
N GLN A 21 -6.73 -12.61 11.14
CA GLN A 21 -7.85 -12.71 10.20
C GLN A 21 -7.42 -13.27 8.84
N PRO A 22 -8.33 -13.92 8.09
CA PRO A 22 -8.01 -14.44 6.76
C PRO A 22 -7.72 -13.31 5.76
N PHE A 23 -6.88 -13.61 4.77
CA PHE A 23 -6.57 -12.68 3.68
C PHE A 23 -7.76 -12.52 2.75
N ILE A 24 -7.99 -11.27 2.33
CA ILE A 24 -9.02 -10.89 1.39
C ILE A 24 -8.36 -10.59 0.04
N TYR A 25 -8.80 -11.28 -1.00
CA TYR A 25 -8.29 -11.07 -2.35
C TYR A 25 -8.76 -9.75 -2.96
N PRO A 26 -7.98 -9.13 -3.86
CA PRO A 26 -8.42 -7.98 -4.66
C PRO A 26 -9.71 -8.23 -5.44
N ASP A 27 -10.53 -7.20 -5.60
CA ASP A 27 -11.72 -7.20 -6.44
C ASP A 27 -11.53 -6.22 -7.61
N ASN A 28 -11.64 -6.71 -8.85
CA ASN A 28 -11.43 -5.92 -10.07
C ASN A 28 -12.57 -4.95 -10.37
N SER A 29 -13.73 -5.09 -9.71
CA SER A 29 -14.86 -4.18 -9.86
C SER A 29 -14.73 -2.89 -9.04
N LEU A 30 -13.77 -2.86 -8.10
CA LEU A 30 -13.53 -1.74 -7.20
C LEU A 30 -12.37 -0.87 -7.67
N ASP A 31 -12.41 0.42 -7.33
CA ASP A 31 -11.26 1.28 -7.57
C ASP A 31 -10.10 1.03 -6.59
N PHE A 32 -8.98 1.73 -6.80
CA PHE A 32 -7.76 1.53 -6.02
C PHE A 32 -7.99 1.64 -4.50
N THR A 33 -8.74 2.65 -4.07
CA THR A 33 -8.91 2.96 -2.64
C THR A 33 -10.00 2.08 -2.02
N GLU A 34 -11.09 1.86 -2.75
CA GLU A 34 -12.15 0.93 -2.36
C GLU A 34 -11.62 -0.48 -2.15
N ASN A 35 -10.82 -0.95 -3.10
CA ASN A 35 -10.23 -2.29 -3.04
C ASN A 35 -9.27 -2.41 -1.85
N PHE A 36 -8.46 -1.39 -1.57
CA PHE A 36 -7.58 -1.38 -0.40
C PHE A 36 -8.36 -1.41 0.92
N LEU A 37 -9.41 -0.60 1.06
CA LEU A 37 -10.29 -0.62 2.24
C LEU A 37 -10.97 -1.98 2.44
N ARG A 38 -11.48 -2.56 1.36
CA ARG A 38 -12.07 -3.90 1.38
C ARG A 38 -11.04 -4.94 1.83
N MET A 39 -9.83 -4.92 1.29
CA MET A 39 -8.80 -5.89 1.69
C MET A 39 -8.40 -5.76 3.16
N MET A 40 -8.37 -4.53 3.70
CA MET A 40 -8.06 -4.28 5.12
C MET A 40 -9.18 -4.77 6.06
N PHE A 41 -10.43 -4.42 5.78
CA PHE A 41 -11.50 -4.48 6.78
C PHE A 41 -12.62 -5.49 6.49
N ALA A 42 -12.74 -6.02 5.27
CA ALA A 42 -13.73 -7.05 5.00
C ALA A 42 -13.43 -8.34 5.77
N THR A 43 -14.48 -9.08 6.13
CA THR A 43 -14.35 -10.42 6.69
C THR A 43 -15.23 -11.38 5.87
N PRO A 44 -14.97 -12.70 5.89
CA PRO A 44 -15.83 -13.66 5.20
C PRO A 44 -17.24 -13.76 5.78
N CYS A 45 -17.46 -13.22 6.98
CA CYS A 45 -18.72 -13.36 7.72
C CYS A 45 -19.82 -12.43 7.18
N THR A 46 -19.46 -11.29 6.59
CA THR A 46 -20.43 -10.28 6.13
C THR A 46 -19.95 -9.61 4.85
N LYS A 47 -20.91 -9.15 4.04
CA LYS A 47 -20.60 -8.32 2.88
C LYS A 47 -20.05 -6.98 3.36
N TYR A 48 -18.86 -6.62 2.90
CA TYR A 48 -18.25 -5.33 3.20
C TYR A 48 -18.73 -4.28 2.20
N GLU A 49 -19.33 -3.21 2.72
CA GLU A 49 -19.75 -2.05 1.93
C GLU A 49 -18.80 -0.89 2.23
N VAL A 50 -18.16 -0.36 1.18
CA VAL A 50 -17.21 0.73 1.32
C VAL A 50 -17.98 2.03 1.57
N ASN A 51 -17.68 2.70 2.68
CA ASN A 51 -18.23 4.03 2.94
C ASN A 51 -17.57 5.06 2.01
N PRO A 52 -18.35 5.79 1.17
CA PRO A 52 -17.79 6.74 0.21
C PRO A 52 -17.05 7.90 0.86
N VAL A 53 -17.42 8.30 2.08
CA VAL A 53 -16.72 9.35 2.84
C VAL A 53 -15.31 8.88 3.22
N ILE A 54 -15.20 7.66 3.74
CA ILE A 54 -13.90 7.07 4.16
C ILE A 54 -13.01 6.84 2.94
N LYS A 55 -13.57 6.30 1.85
CA LYS A 55 -12.89 6.16 0.56
C LYS A 55 -12.29 7.49 0.10
N ASN A 56 -13.09 8.54 0.03
CA ASN A 56 -12.64 9.84 -0.46
C ASN A 56 -11.60 10.48 0.45
N ALA A 57 -11.72 10.30 1.77
CA ALA A 57 -10.72 10.75 2.73
C ALA A 57 -9.38 10.02 2.50
N LEU A 58 -9.39 8.70 2.36
CA LEU A 58 -8.19 7.92 2.14
C LEU A 58 -7.52 8.22 0.80
N ASN A 59 -8.31 8.42 -0.26
CA ASN A 59 -7.77 8.83 -1.56
C ASN A 59 -7.03 10.17 -1.46
N LYS A 60 -7.56 11.14 -0.71
CA LYS A 60 -6.87 12.42 -0.44
C LYS A 60 -5.59 12.21 0.36
N ILE A 61 -5.60 11.34 1.37
CA ILE A 61 -4.39 11.00 2.14
C ILE A 61 -3.30 10.47 1.20
N PHE A 62 -3.63 9.52 0.33
CA PHE A 62 -2.65 8.98 -0.63
C PHE A 62 -2.13 10.03 -1.60
N ILE A 63 -2.99 10.90 -2.13
CA ILE A 63 -2.56 11.99 -3.02
C ILE A 63 -1.59 12.93 -2.29
N LEU A 64 -1.89 13.31 -1.06
CA LEU A 64 -1.05 14.21 -0.26
C LEU A 64 0.29 13.60 0.16
N HIS A 65 0.38 12.27 0.24
CA HIS A 65 1.61 11.54 0.60
C HIS A 65 2.29 10.89 -0.61
N ALA A 66 1.85 11.21 -1.84
CA ALA A 66 2.32 10.53 -3.04
C ALA A 66 3.81 10.74 -3.29
N ASP A 67 4.32 11.94 -3.01
CA ASP A 67 5.73 12.27 -3.12
C ASP A 67 6.07 13.44 -2.19
N HIS A 68 7.33 13.52 -1.76
CA HIS A 68 7.85 14.63 -0.98
C HIS A 68 9.33 14.89 -1.33
N GLU A 69 9.60 14.99 -2.63
CA GLU A 69 10.88 15.34 -3.23
C GLU A 69 12.08 14.54 -2.65
N GLN A 70 13.18 15.22 -2.28
CA GLN A 70 14.42 14.61 -1.81
C GLN A 70 14.43 14.38 -0.29
N ASN A 71 13.43 13.67 0.23
CA ASN A 71 13.44 13.20 1.61
C ASN A 71 14.36 11.96 1.78
N ALA A 72 14.64 11.59 3.04
CA ALA A 72 15.55 10.50 3.38
C ALA A 72 15.21 9.17 2.67
N SER A 73 13.93 8.80 2.62
CA SER A 73 13.49 7.56 1.98
C SER A 73 13.68 7.61 0.45
N THR A 74 13.31 8.70 -0.20
CA THR A 74 13.51 8.90 -1.65
C THR A 74 15.00 8.89 -2.00
N SER A 75 15.85 9.59 -1.23
CA SER A 75 17.29 9.60 -1.44
C SER A 75 17.91 8.22 -1.29
N THR A 76 17.46 7.43 -0.30
CA THR A 76 17.91 6.04 -0.11
C THR A 76 17.58 5.17 -1.33
N VAL A 77 16.36 5.27 -1.87
CA VAL A 77 15.96 4.56 -3.10
C VAL A 77 16.88 4.94 -4.27
N ARG A 78 17.20 6.24 -4.43
CA ARG A 78 18.09 6.73 -5.50
C ARG A 78 19.51 6.20 -5.35
N ILE A 79 20.05 6.21 -4.13
CA ILE A 79 21.40 5.71 -3.83
C ILE A 79 21.47 4.20 -4.11
N ALA A 80 20.52 3.41 -3.61
CA ALA A 80 20.44 1.98 -3.89
C ALA A 80 20.31 1.69 -5.39
N GLY A 81 19.50 2.48 -6.11
CA GLY A 81 19.35 2.35 -7.57
C GLY A 81 20.63 2.66 -8.35
N SER A 82 21.50 3.53 -7.85
CA SER A 82 22.74 3.94 -8.54
C SER A 82 23.74 2.80 -8.74
N SER A 83 23.71 1.77 -7.88
CA SER A 83 24.56 0.58 -8.02
C SER A 83 23.98 -0.46 -8.98
N GLY A 84 22.85 -0.17 -9.66
CA GLY A 84 22.15 -1.12 -10.52
C GLY A 84 21.29 -2.14 -9.77
N ALA A 85 20.94 -1.88 -8.50
CA ALA A 85 20.06 -2.76 -7.75
C ALA A 85 18.66 -2.87 -8.41
N ASN A 86 18.04 -4.05 -8.29
CA ASN A 86 16.72 -4.26 -8.89
C ASN A 86 15.65 -3.35 -8.23
N PRO A 87 14.60 -2.92 -8.95
CA PRO A 87 13.63 -1.95 -8.42
C PRO A 87 12.92 -2.39 -7.14
N PHE A 88 12.69 -3.69 -6.94
CA PHE A 88 12.05 -4.19 -5.71
C PHE A 88 12.99 -3.99 -4.50
N ALA A 89 14.27 -4.31 -4.65
CA ALA A 89 15.27 -4.06 -3.61
C ALA A 89 15.39 -2.57 -3.28
N CYS A 90 15.40 -1.69 -4.29
CA CYS A 90 15.45 -0.24 -4.06
C CYS A 90 14.23 0.24 -3.25
N ILE A 91 13.01 -0.19 -3.60
CA ILE A 91 11.81 0.18 -2.83
C ILE A 91 11.84 -0.41 -1.42
N SER A 92 12.33 -1.64 -1.23
CA SER A 92 12.52 -2.20 0.11
C SER A 92 13.45 -1.34 0.97
N THR A 93 14.54 -0.81 0.42
CA THR A 93 15.42 0.13 1.16
C THR A 93 14.72 1.46 1.47
N GLY A 94 13.88 1.96 0.56
CA GLY A 94 13.06 3.14 0.81
C GLY A 94 12.07 2.94 1.97
N ILE A 95 11.38 1.80 2.00
CA ILE A 95 10.47 1.44 3.09
C ILE A 95 11.24 1.32 4.42
N ALA A 96 12.42 0.70 4.41
CA ALA A 96 13.26 0.60 5.61
C ALA A 96 13.69 1.99 6.11
N SER A 97 14.06 2.90 5.21
CA SER A 97 14.40 4.29 5.56
C SER A 97 13.19 5.11 6.02
N LEU A 98 11.97 4.78 5.57
CA LEU A 98 10.74 5.45 5.98
C LEU A 98 10.25 5.02 7.38
N TRP A 99 10.66 3.84 7.84
CA TRP A 99 10.26 3.31 9.15
C TRP A 99 11.01 3.96 10.33
N GLY A 100 12.21 4.49 10.07
CA GLY A 100 13.06 5.12 11.08
C GLY A 100 12.57 6.46 11.61
#